data_AF-A0A2E4AE60-F1
#
_entry.id   AF-A0A2E4AE60-F1
#
_cell.length_a   1.000
_cell.length_b   1.000
_cell.length_c   1.000
_cell.angle_alpha   90.00
_cell.angle_beta   90.00
_cell.angle_gamma   90.00
#
_symmetry.space_group_name_H-M   'P 1'
#
loop_
_entity.id
_entity.type
_entity.pdbx_description
1 polymer ?
#
loop_
_entity_poly.entity_id
_entity_poly.type
_entity_poly.pdbx_seq_one_letter_code
_entity_poly.pdbx_strand_id
1 'polypeptide(L)' 'MGSIGTAELIIILVILLVLFGGAKLPSLARSLGKAQKEFKEGQREEIESADDDL' A
#
# COMPACT_ATOMS: atom_id res chain seq x y z
N MET A 1 18.41 -15.03 19.79
CA MET A 1 17.20 -14.19 19.79
C MET A 1 16.43 -14.51 18.52
N GLY A 2 15.19 -14.97 18.65
CA GLY A 2 14.42 -15.54 17.54
C GLY A 2 14.09 -14.49 16.49
N SER A 3 14.66 -14.66 15.30
CA SER A 3 14.15 -14.01 14.09
C SER A 3 12.79 -14.63 13.79
N ILE A 4 11.77 -13.81 13.55
CA ILE A 4 10.52 -14.30 12.97
C ILE A 4 10.88 -15.04 11.67
N GLY A 5 10.69 -16.35 11.69
CA GLY A 5 10.99 -17.23 10.58
C GLY A 5 9.97 -17.05 9.47
N THR A 6 10.34 -17.46 8.26
CA THR A 6 9.41 -17.54 7.13
C THR A 6 8.15 -18.35 7.45
N ALA A 7 8.26 -19.39 8.30
CA ALA A 7 7.13 -20.18 8.76
C ALA A 7 6.11 -19.36 9.59
N GLU A 8 6.58 -18.52 10.52
CA GLU A 8 5.71 -17.69 11.36
C GLU A 8 5.01 -16.61 10.54
N LEU A 9 5.72 -15.99 9.57
CA LEU A 9 5.11 -15.06 8.62
C LEU A 9 4.00 -15.71 7.78
N ILE A 10 4.21 -16.95 7.33
CA ILE A 10 3.20 -17.68 6.57
C ILE A 10 1.95 -17.94 7.43
N ILE A 11 2.12 -18.34 8.69
CA ILE A 11 0.99 -18.55 9.61
C ILE A 11 0.19 -17.27 9.83
N ILE A 12 0.88 -16.14 10.07
CA ILE A 12 0.23 -14.83 10.21
C ILE A 12 -0.52 -14.46 8.93
N LEU A 13 0.10 -14.66 7.77
CA LEU A 13 -0.52 -14.38 6.47
C LEU A 13 -1.79 -15.22 6.28
N VAL A 14 -1.76 -16.52 6.61
CA VAL A 14 -2.93 -17.39 6.53
C VAL A 14 -4.05 -16.91 7.44
N ILE A 15 -3.75 -16.51 8.68
CA ILE A 15 -4.76 -15.96 9.61
C ILE A 15 -5.39 -14.69 9.01
N LEU A 16 -4.58 -13.77 8.49
CA LEU A 16 -5.08 -12.56 7.82
C LEU A 16 -5.95 -12.90 6.61
N LEU A 17 -5.55 -13.88 5.80
CA LEU A 17 -6.34 -14.33 4.65
C LEU A 17 -7.67 -14.96 5.06
N VAL A 18 -7.75 -15.65 6.20
CA VAL A 18 -9.01 -16.20 6.72
C VAL A 18 -9.93 -15.09 7.25
N LEU A 19 -9.38 -14.13 7.98
CA LEU A 19 -10.17 -13.02 8.56
C LEU A 19 -10.69 -12.05 7.48
N PHE A 20 -9.84 -11.69 6.54
CA PHE A 20 -10.18 -10.71 5.50
C PHE A 20 -10.70 -11.37 4.22
N GLY A 21 -10.38 -12.64 3.97
CA GLY A 21 -10.61 -13.31 2.70
C GLY A 21 -9.53 -12.98 1.68
N GLY A 22 -9.11 -13.98 0.88
CA GLY A 22 -8.05 -13.80 -0.13
C GLY A 22 -8.33 -12.73 -1.18
N ALA A 23 -9.60 -12.38 -1.41
CA ALA A 23 -10.01 -11.34 -2.34
C ALA A 23 -9.86 -9.91 -1.77
N LYS A 24 -9.88 -9.72 -0.44
CA LYS A 24 -9.82 -8.37 0.15
C LYS A 24 -8.41 -7.78 0.19
N LEU A 25 -7.39 -8.59 0.42
CA LEU A 25 -5.99 -8.15 0.36
C LEU A 25 -5.61 -7.45 -0.96
N PRO A 26 -5.86 -8.04 -2.15
CA PRO A 26 -5.57 -7.39 -3.43
C PRO A 26 -6.47 -6.18 -3.70
N SER A 27 -7.71 -6.18 -3.22
CA SER A 27 -8.60 -5.00 -3.34
C SER A 27 -8.06 -3.81 -2.54
N LEU A 28 -7.63 -4.05 -1.29
CA LEU A 28 -7.03 -3.02 -0.42
C LEU A 28 -5.70 -2.51 -1.00
N ALA A 29 -4.86 -3.40 -1.52
CA ALA A 29 -3.61 -3.02 -2.18
C ALA A 29 -3.88 -2.14 -3.42
N ARG A 30 -4.90 -2.49 -4.22
CA ARG A 30 -5.29 -1.68 -5.40
C ARG A 30 -5.83 -0.32 -5.01
N SER A 31 -6.68 -0.22 -3.98
CA SER A 31 -7.22 1.07 -3.53
C SER A 31 -6.13 1.96 -2.92
N LEU A 32 -5.24 1.38 -2.12
CA LEU A 32 -4.10 2.10 -1.54
C LEU A 32 -3.13 2.55 -2.63
N GLY A 33 -2.86 1.71 -3.63
CA GLY A 33 -2.00 2.05 -4.76
C GLY A 33 -2.57 3.20 -5.61
N LYS A 34 -3.89 3.21 -5.84
CA LYS A 34 -4.57 4.33 -6.51
C LYS A 34 -4.46 5.62 -5.69
N ALA A 35 -4.76 5.56 -4.39
CA ALA A 35 -4.66 6.71 -3.50
C ALA A 35 -3.23 7.28 -3.45
N GLN A 36 -2.21 6.41 -3.36
CA GLN A 36 -0.82 6.87 -3.40
C GLN A 36 -0.44 7.51 -4.73
N LYS A 37 -0.94 6.97 -5.85
CA LYS A 37 -0.70 7.52 -7.19
C LYS A 37 -1.30 8.93 -7.30
N GLU A 38 -2.58 9.07 -6.97
CA GLU A 38 -3.30 10.35 -7.00
C GLU A 38 -2.66 11.37 -6.05
N PHE A 39 -2.25 10.95 -4.85
CA PHE A 39 -1.54 11.81 -3.90
C PHE A 39 -0.18 12.30 -4.43
N LYS A 40 0.55 11.46 -5.19
CA LYS A 40 1.82 11.84 -5.79
C LYS A 40 1.63 12.74 -7.03
N GLU A 41 0.59 12.51 -7.82
CA GLU A 41 0.24 13.35 -8.97
C GLU A 41 -0.15 14.75 -8.51
N GLY A 42 -1.03 14.88 -7.51
CA GLY A 42 -1.45 16.18 -6.97
C GLY A 42 -0.29 17.01 -6.39
N GLN A 43 0.64 16.38 -5.65
CA GLN A 43 1.84 17.07 -5.16
C GLN A 43 2.76 17.54 -6.29
N ARG A 44 2.83 16.82 -7.40
CA ARG A 44 3.67 17.20 -8.53
C ARG A 44 3.07 18.38 -9.29
N GLU A 45 1.76 18.37 -9.50
CA GLU A 45 1.04 19.50 -10.12
C GLU A 45 1.22 20.78 -9.30
N GLU A 46 1.16 20.71 -7.96
CA GLU A 46 1.40 21.85 -7.06
C GLU A 46 2.82 22.41 -7.15
N ILE A 47 3.83 21.54 -7.28
CA ILE A 47 5.24 21.97 -7.43
C ILE A 47 5.47 22.58 -8.83
N GLU A 48 4.92 21.97 -9.88
CA GLU A 48 5.10 22.43 -11.26
C GLU A 48 4.39 23.78 -11.51
N SER A 49 3.24 24.00 -10.87
CA SER A 49 2.54 25.30 -10.93
C SER A 49 3.22 26.40 -10.11
N ALA A 50 4.04 26.07 -9.10
CA ALA A 50 4.80 27.06 -8.34
C ALA A 50 6.09 27.53 -9.06
N ASP A 51 6.66 26.71 -9.95
CA ASP A 51 7.86 27.05 -10.73
C ASP A 51 7.54 27.87 -12.00
N ASP A 52 6.34 27.73 -12.57
CA ASP A 52 5.88 28.48 -13.77
C ASP A 52 5.46 29.94 -13.47
N ASP A 53 5.25 30.27 -12.18
CA ASP A 53 4.86 31.61 -11.69
C ASP A 53 6.05 32.50 -11.24
N LEU A 54 7.31 32.03 -11.35
CA LEU A 54 8.56 32.74 -10.98
C LEU A 54 9.39 33.17 -12.20
#